data_AF-A0AB37KV70-F1
#
_entry.id   AF-A0AB37KV70-F1
#
_cell.length_a   1.000
_cell.length_b   1.000
_cell.length_c   1.000
_cell.angle_alpha   90.00
_cell.angle_beta   90.00
_cell.angle_gamma   90.00
#
_symmetry.space_group_name_H-M   'P 1'
#
loop_
_entity.id
_entity.type
_entity.pdbx_description
1 polymer ?
#
loop_
_entity_poly.entity_id
_entity_poly.type
_entity_poly.pdbx_seq_one_letter_code
_entity_poly.pdbx_strand_id
1 'polypeptide(L)'
;MGKIIVCNTKTAQNPYTFLNTKVSVYSYEELCYYLYNNMVLVGEEDVTARLSAWIRRELDLTELADKIDTLLDKHAFVQDIMVEILVYGGYYSSEEVRQFMAECQKLRTLKSYEVEKLRADGYLRYKHYIKAGAIYDEVICYLEKEKQEDEFLGNVYHNKAVALAGNLQLDEAKSYFIKAYSLNKNEESLIEYFCVLAVTVDTATLEKEIKKRGLPANFLEDLMSEVGDSKEDVRELPIYNKVQKAVYNRLHGHIEDYDRRMDTILSELKDEFRDQLV
;
A
#
# COMPACT_ATOMS: atom_id res chain seq x y z
N MET A 1 -26.37 6.84 -11.01
CA MET A 1 -26.48 6.30 -12.39
C MET A 1 -25.07 5.93 -12.82
N GLY A 2 -24.79 4.64 -13.04
CA GLY A 2 -23.47 4.21 -13.52
C GLY A 2 -23.25 4.75 -14.93
N LYS A 3 -22.19 5.55 -15.10
CA LYS A 3 -21.78 6.07 -16.40
C LYS A 3 -21.03 4.93 -17.11
N ILE A 4 -21.51 4.49 -18.27
CA ILE A 4 -20.75 3.55 -19.10
C ILE A 4 -19.55 4.33 -19.62
N ILE A 5 -18.35 3.95 -19.19
CA ILE A 5 -17.10 4.45 -19.77
C ILE A 5 -16.74 3.52 -20.91
N VAL A 6 -16.72 4.06 -22.12
CA VAL A 6 -16.28 3.31 -23.30
C VAL A 6 -14.80 3.56 -23.48
N CYS A 7 -13.97 2.55 -23.22
CA CYS A 7 -12.54 2.60 -23.47
C CYS A 7 -12.31 2.60 -24.98
N ASN A 8 -11.97 3.75 -25.55
CA ASN A 8 -11.86 3.94 -27.00
C ASN A 8 -10.40 3.97 -27.46
N THR A 9 -9.43 3.95 -26.54
CA THR A 9 -8.01 4.06 -26.90
C THR A 9 -7.39 2.72 -27.28
N LYS A 10 -6.36 2.81 -28.13
CA LYS A 10 -5.54 1.66 -28.53
C LYS A 10 -4.88 1.06 -27.31
N THR A 11 -4.96 -0.27 -27.17
CA THR A 11 -4.17 -1.00 -26.18
C THR A 11 -2.72 -1.08 -26.66
N ALA A 12 -1.80 -0.64 -25.81
CA ALA A 12 -0.36 -0.74 -25.99
C ALA A 12 0.08 -2.19 -26.13
N GLN A 13 1.05 -2.45 -27.01
CA GLN A 13 1.71 -3.75 -27.08
C GLN A 13 2.74 -3.89 -25.96
N ASN A 14 3.44 -2.78 -25.66
CA ASN A 14 4.39 -2.71 -24.55
C ASN A 14 3.81 -1.77 -23.49
N PRO A 15 3.54 -2.24 -22.25
CA PRO A 15 2.95 -1.39 -21.23
C PRO A 15 3.92 -0.35 -20.68
N TYR A 16 3.38 0.70 -20.06
CA TYR A 16 4.15 1.58 -19.19
C TYR A 16 4.10 1.07 -17.76
N THR A 17 5.23 0.59 -17.25
CA THR A 17 5.35 0.17 -15.86
C THR A 17 5.84 1.33 -14.98
N PHE A 18 5.06 1.62 -13.94
CA PHE A 18 5.45 2.48 -12.84
C PHE A 18 6.31 1.68 -11.87
N LEU A 19 7.57 2.06 -11.74
CA LEU A 19 8.55 1.22 -11.04
C LEU A 19 8.34 1.22 -9.53
N ASN A 20 7.78 2.29 -8.98
CA ASN A 20 7.47 2.45 -7.56
C ASN A 20 6.37 1.48 -7.05
N THR A 21 5.41 1.10 -7.88
CA THR A 21 4.28 0.21 -7.50
C THR A 21 4.22 -1.08 -8.29
N LYS A 22 5.09 -1.24 -9.31
CA LYS A 22 5.08 -2.32 -10.31
C LYS A 22 3.80 -2.43 -11.15
N VAL A 23 2.91 -1.44 -11.06
CA VAL A 23 1.70 -1.42 -11.89
C VAL A 23 2.07 -1.09 -13.32
N SER A 24 1.58 -1.91 -14.24
CA SER A 24 1.73 -1.74 -15.67
C SER A 24 0.41 -1.31 -16.28
N VAL A 25 0.42 -0.20 -17.02
CA VAL A 25 -0.76 0.32 -17.73
C VAL A 25 -0.59 0.11 -19.24
N TYR A 26 -1.66 -0.31 -19.89
CA TYR A 26 -1.74 -0.66 -21.30
C TYR A 26 -2.62 0.30 -22.10
N SER A 27 -3.48 1.08 -21.45
CA SER A 27 -4.36 2.04 -22.12
C SER A 27 -4.25 3.42 -21.51
N TYR A 28 -4.80 4.42 -22.22
CA TYR A 28 -4.95 5.76 -21.68
C TYR A 28 -5.86 5.77 -20.45
N GLU A 29 -6.93 4.98 -20.44
CA GLU A 29 -7.88 4.88 -19.33
C GLU A 29 -7.21 4.28 -18.07
N GLU A 30 -6.38 3.26 -18.24
CA GLU A 30 -5.60 2.67 -17.14
C GLU A 30 -4.55 3.66 -16.61
N LEU A 31 -3.89 4.42 -17.50
CA LEU A 31 -2.99 5.51 -17.10
C LEU A 31 -3.74 6.56 -16.27
N CYS A 32 -4.89 7.03 -16.74
CA CYS A 32 -5.73 7.99 -16.02
C CYS A 32 -6.13 7.45 -14.64
N TYR A 33 -6.61 6.21 -14.58
CA TYR A 33 -6.99 5.57 -13.33
C TYR A 33 -5.80 5.48 -12.36
N TYR A 34 -4.63 5.06 -12.86
CA TYR A 34 -3.44 4.96 -12.02
C TYR A 34 -3.01 6.32 -11.47
N LEU A 35 -2.91 7.35 -12.32
CA LEU A 35 -2.51 8.70 -11.92
C LEU A 35 -3.48 9.29 -10.89
N TYR A 36 -4.78 9.19 -11.12
CA TYR A 36 -5.80 9.73 -10.21
C TYR A 36 -5.68 9.15 -8.79
N ASN A 37 -5.43 7.85 -8.68
CA ASN A 37 -5.39 7.15 -7.39
C ASN A 37 -4.00 7.15 -6.71
N ASN A 38 -2.94 7.56 -7.42
CA ASN A 38 -1.55 7.45 -6.95
C ASN A 38 -0.76 8.77 -6.97
N MET A 39 -1.44 9.91 -6.90
CA MET A 39 -0.84 11.25 -6.94
C MET A 39 0.38 11.47 -6.04
N VAL A 40 0.41 10.89 -4.84
CA VAL A 40 1.54 11.04 -3.89
C VAL A 40 2.69 10.07 -4.14
N LEU A 41 2.46 9.01 -4.91
CA LEU A 41 3.47 8.02 -5.29
C LEU A 41 4.15 8.40 -6.61
N VAL A 42 3.40 9.01 -7.54
CA VAL A 42 3.90 9.46 -8.84
C VAL A 42 4.88 10.62 -8.66
N GLY A 43 6.15 10.37 -8.95
CA GLY A 43 7.23 11.35 -8.85
C GLY A 43 7.78 11.80 -10.20
N GLU A 44 8.83 12.63 -10.17
CA GLU A 44 9.52 13.11 -11.37
C GLU A 44 10.12 11.96 -12.19
N GLU A 45 10.54 10.86 -11.55
CA GLU A 45 11.06 9.67 -12.22
C GLU A 45 9.99 8.90 -13.01
N ASP A 46 8.72 9.04 -12.61
CA ASP A 46 7.58 8.37 -13.25
C ASP A 46 7.04 9.18 -14.43
N VAL A 47 7.15 10.51 -14.38
CA VAL A 47 6.62 11.43 -15.40
C VAL A 47 7.78 12.08 -16.13
N THR A 48 8.36 11.33 -17.06
CA THR A 48 9.54 11.73 -17.85
C THR A 48 9.24 11.73 -19.34
N ALA A 49 10.22 12.12 -20.17
CA ALA A 49 10.16 11.96 -21.62
C ALA A 49 9.87 10.50 -22.05
N ARG A 50 10.16 9.49 -21.20
CA ARG A 50 9.78 8.09 -21.44
C ARG A 50 8.26 7.91 -21.47
N LEU A 51 7.53 8.54 -20.55
CA LEU A 51 6.07 8.49 -20.51
C LEU A 51 5.48 9.16 -21.75
N SER A 52 5.96 10.35 -22.10
CA SER A 52 5.54 11.05 -23.31
C SER A 52 5.76 10.22 -24.58
N ALA A 53 6.96 9.63 -24.73
CA ALA A 53 7.27 8.77 -25.87
C ALA A 53 6.37 7.52 -25.92
N TRP A 54 6.03 6.94 -24.78
CA TRP A 54 5.09 5.81 -24.69
C TRP A 54 3.69 6.22 -25.14
N ILE A 55 3.14 7.31 -24.59
CA ILE A 55 1.83 7.88 -24.99
C ILE A 55 1.78 8.13 -26.50
N ARG A 56 2.86 8.66 -27.08
CA ARG A 56 2.97 8.94 -28.51
C ARG A 56 2.96 7.67 -29.37
N ARG A 57 3.70 6.63 -28.99
CA ARG A 57 3.97 5.46 -29.84
C ARG A 57 3.02 4.30 -29.61
N GLU A 58 2.70 4.02 -28.35
CA GLU A 58 1.90 2.86 -27.98
C GLU A 58 0.40 3.19 -28.01
N LEU A 59 0.02 4.42 -27.67
CA LEU A 59 -1.38 4.88 -27.65
C LEU A 59 -1.77 5.76 -28.85
N ASP A 60 -0.81 6.11 -29.71
CA ASP A 60 -1.00 7.03 -30.87
C ASP A 60 -1.50 8.44 -30.49
N LEU A 61 -1.28 8.89 -29.25
CA LEU A 61 -1.74 10.17 -28.72
C LEU A 61 -0.67 11.27 -28.86
N THR A 62 -0.35 11.62 -30.11
CA THR A 62 0.77 12.55 -30.40
C THR A 62 0.55 13.95 -29.84
N GLU A 63 -0.67 14.49 -29.92
CA GLU A 63 -0.97 15.84 -29.40
C GLU A 63 -0.78 15.91 -27.87
N LEU A 64 -1.20 14.88 -27.14
CA LEU A 64 -0.98 14.82 -25.69
C LEU A 64 0.51 14.73 -25.36
N ALA A 65 1.25 13.90 -26.09
CA ALA A 65 2.70 13.79 -25.90
C ALA A 65 3.42 15.13 -26.12
N ASP A 66 3.08 15.89 -27.17
CA ASP A 66 3.67 17.21 -27.42
C ASP A 66 3.38 18.21 -26.28
N LYS A 67 2.17 18.16 -25.69
CA LYS A 67 1.82 18.98 -24.52
C LYS A 67 2.63 18.58 -23.28
N ILE A 68 2.79 17.28 -23.04
CA ILE A 68 3.61 16.76 -21.94
C ILE A 68 5.08 17.18 -22.12
N ASP A 69 5.64 17.02 -23.32
CA ASP A 69 7.02 17.45 -23.62
C ASP A 69 7.21 18.94 -23.34
N THR A 70 6.24 19.77 -23.75
CA THR A 70 6.25 21.21 -23.46
C THR A 70 6.22 21.53 -21.95
N LEU A 71 5.47 20.75 -21.16
CA LEU A 71 5.41 20.92 -19.70
C LEU A 71 6.70 20.46 -19.02
N LEU A 72 7.30 19.36 -19.49
CA LEU A 72 8.59 18.87 -19.03
C LEU A 72 9.71 19.89 -19.29
N ASP A 73 9.75 20.47 -20.50
CA ASP A 73 10.72 21.51 -20.88
C ASP A 73 10.59 22.78 -20.03
N LYS A 74 9.38 23.06 -19.53
CA LYS A 74 9.10 24.20 -18.63
C LYS A 74 9.34 23.88 -17.16
N HIS A 75 9.80 22.66 -16.83
CA HIS A 75 9.92 22.18 -15.45
C HIS A 75 8.62 22.36 -14.65
N ALA A 76 7.48 22.06 -15.28
CA ALA A 76 6.19 22.09 -14.61
C ALA A 76 6.14 21.05 -13.47
N PHE A 77 5.28 21.29 -12.48
CA PHE A 77 5.08 20.31 -11.42
C PHE A 77 4.49 19.02 -11.98
N VAL A 78 4.90 17.87 -11.42
CA VAL A 78 4.39 16.53 -11.81
C VAL A 78 2.86 16.51 -11.80
N GLN A 79 2.23 17.13 -10.79
CA GLN A 79 0.77 17.20 -10.67
C GLN A 79 0.13 17.96 -11.83
N ASP A 80 0.79 18.99 -12.39
CA ASP A 80 0.25 19.76 -13.52
C ASP A 80 0.27 18.90 -14.79
N ILE A 81 1.31 18.06 -14.97
CA ILE A 81 1.38 17.08 -16.06
C ILE A 81 0.31 16.00 -15.90
N MET A 82 0.09 15.52 -14.68
CA MET A 82 -1.00 14.57 -14.40
C MET A 82 -2.36 15.16 -14.75
N VAL A 83 -2.63 16.42 -14.39
CA VAL A 83 -3.89 17.10 -14.75
C VAL A 83 -4.05 17.19 -16.27
N GLU A 84 -3.00 17.55 -17.02
CA GLU A 84 -3.04 17.58 -18.48
C GLU A 84 -3.42 16.20 -19.06
N ILE A 85 -2.84 15.13 -18.53
CA ILE A 85 -3.19 13.76 -18.92
C ILE A 85 -4.65 13.48 -18.60
N LEU A 86 -5.16 13.78 -17.40
CA LEU A 86 -6.53 13.46 -16.98
C LEU A 86 -7.61 14.22 -17.77
N VAL A 87 -7.30 15.44 -18.23
CA VAL A 87 -8.23 16.28 -18.99
C VAL A 87 -8.37 15.82 -20.45
N TYR A 88 -7.29 15.29 -21.04
CA TYR A 88 -7.18 15.12 -22.50
C TYR A 88 -8.30 14.27 -23.13
N GLY A 89 -8.55 13.07 -22.63
CA GLY A 89 -9.48 12.09 -23.20
C GLY A 89 -10.84 12.02 -22.49
N GLY A 90 -11.08 12.87 -21.49
CA GLY A 90 -12.38 12.96 -20.82
C GLY A 90 -12.82 11.68 -20.06
N TYR A 91 -11.86 10.86 -19.63
CA TYR A 91 -12.12 9.65 -18.84
C TYR A 91 -12.79 10.00 -17.50
N TYR A 92 -12.26 11.03 -16.83
CA TYR A 92 -12.88 11.64 -15.65
C TYR A 92 -13.77 12.81 -16.05
N SER A 93 -14.86 13.00 -15.30
CA SER A 93 -15.71 14.17 -15.42
C SER A 93 -14.99 15.44 -14.99
N SER A 94 -15.45 16.59 -15.48
CA SER A 94 -14.93 17.90 -15.06
C SER A 94 -15.10 18.18 -13.56
N GLU A 95 -15.98 17.47 -12.85
CA GLU A 95 -16.08 17.54 -11.40
C GLU A 95 -14.96 16.74 -10.73
N GLU A 96 -14.73 15.49 -11.14
CA GLU A 96 -13.66 14.63 -10.62
C GLU A 96 -12.28 15.25 -10.86
N VAL A 97 -12.04 15.82 -12.05
CA VAL A 97 -10.78 16.53 -12.32
C VAL A 97 -10.62 17.77 -11.43
N ARG A 98 -11.71 18.51 -11.14
CA ARG A 98 -11.67 19.63 -10.20
C ARG A 98 -11.34 19.18 -8.79
N GLN A 99 -11.90 18.04 -8.35
CA GLN A 99 -11.56 17.44 -7.06
C GLN A 99 -10.07 17.05 -7.01
N PHE A 100 -9.55 16.41 -8.06
CA PHE A 100 -8.13 16.07 -8.16
C PHE A 100 -7.22 17.31 -8.07
N MET A 101 -7.56 18.39 -8.79
CA MET A 101 -6.82 19.65 -8.71
C MET A 101 -6.87 20.29 -7.31
N ALA A 102 -8.01 20.20 -6.62
CA ALA A 102 -8.12 20.68 -5.24
C ALA A 102 -7.22 19.90 -4.28
N GLU A 103 -7.14 18.57 -4.43
CA GLU A 103 -6.20 17.75 -3.66
C GLU A 103 -4.74 18.07 -4.00
N CYS A 104 -4.41 18.34 -5.28
CA CYS A 104 -3.07 18.82 -5.66
C CYS A 104 -2.70 20.13 -4.94
N GLN A 105 -3.64 21.07 -4.85
CA GLN A 105 -3.42 22.34 -4.14
C GLN A 105 -3.24 22.12 -2.65
N LYS A 106 -4.06 21.26 -2.04
CA LYS A 106 -3.93 20.89 -0.62
C LYS A 106 -2.57 20.27 -0.33
N LEU A 107 -2.08 19.34 -1.16
CA LEU A 107 -0.76 18.74 -1.00
C LEU A 107 0.36 19.80 -0.96
N ARG A 108 0.27 20.86 -1.77
CA ARG A 108 1.27 21.95 -1.79
C ARG A 108 1.29 22.78 -0.50
N THR A 109 0.24 22.70 0.32
CA THR A 109 0.17 23.39 1.63
C THR A 109 0.69 22.55 2.79
N LEU A 110 0.87 21.24 2.58
CA LEU A 110 1.32 20.33 3.62
C LEU A 110 2.82 20.52 3.90
N LYS A 111 3.21 20.25 5.14
CA LYS A 111 4.62 20.18 5.50
C LYS A 111 5.26 18.93 4.89
N SER A 112 6.58 18.95 4.73
CA SER A 112 7.33 17.85 4.14
C SER A 112 7.01 16.50 4.78
N TYR A 113 6.99 16.42 6.11
CA TYR A 113 6.73 15.16 6.82
C TYR A 113 5.29 14.65 6.65
N GLU A 114 4.32 15.53 6.37
CA GLU A 114 2.93 15.15 6.09
C GLU A 114 2.81 14.52 4.70
N VAL A 115 3.52 15.07 3.72
CA VAL A 115 3.62 14.50 2.37
C VAL A 115 4.33 13.15 2.40
N GLU A 116 5.43 13.03 3.16
CA GLU A 116 6.14 11.76 3.32
C GLU A 116 5.27 10.68 4.00
N LYS A 117 4.47 11.04 5.02
CA LYS A 117 3.47 10.11 5.57
C LYS A 117 2.50 9.63 4.50
N LEU A 118 1.92 10.53 3.69
CA LEU A 118 1.00 10.13 2.62
C LEU A 118 1.65 9.22 1.58
N ARG A 119 2.93 9.44 1.28
CA ARG A 119 3.71 8.58 0.41
C ARG A 119 3.92 7.19 1.01
N ALA A 120 4.29 7.12 2.28
CA ALA A 120 4.42 5.87 3.02
C ALA A 120 3.09 5.11 3.08
N ASP A 121 1.98 5.81 3.33
CA ASP A 121 0.62 5.24 3.31
C ASP A 121 0.29 4.65 1.92
N GLY A 122 0.75 5.31 0.85
CA GLY A 122 0.66 4.81 -0.51
C GLY A 122 1.40 3.48 -0.69
N TYR A 123 2.67 3.41 -0.29
CA TYR A 123 3.43 2.16 -0.36
C TYR A 123 2.84 1.05 0.50
N LEU A 124 2.28 1.39 1.66
CA LEU A 124 1.59 0.44 2.53
C LEU A 124 0.36 -0.18 1.85
N ARG A 125 -0.43 0.61 1.11
CA ARG A 125 -1.58 0.08 0.31
C ARG A 125 -1.15 -0.93 -0.74
N TYR A 126 0.04 -0.77 -1.31
CA TYR A 126 0.65 -1.73 -2.25
C TYR A 126 1.39 -2.87 -1.56
N LYS A 127 1.33 -2.97 -0.23
CA LYS A 127 2.04 -3.98 0.57
C LYS A 127 3.56 -3.93 0.42
N HIS A 128 4.11 -2.79 0.03
CA HIS A 128 5.55 -2.53 0.03
C HIS A 128 5.99 -2.14 1.45
N TYR A 129 5.88 -3.09 2.37
CA TYR A 129 5.99 -2.86 3.82
C TYR A 129 7.35 -2.29 4.23
N ILE A 130 8.43 -2.78 3.60
CA ILE A 130 9.80 -2.33 3.88
C ILE A 130 9.98 -0.85 3.49
N LYS A 131 9.53 -0.48 2.30
CA LYS A 131 9.63 0.89 1.77
C LYS A 131 8.75 1.86 2.56
N ALA A 132 7.50 1.49 2.84
CA ALA A 132 6.62 2.26 3.71
C ALA A 132 7.23 2.44 5.10
N GLY A 133 7.75 1.35 5.67
CA GLY A 133 8.41 1.32 6.96
C GLY A 133 9.58 2.28 7.06
N ALA A 134 10.46 2.31 6.06
CA ALA A 134 11.62 3.21 6.03
C ALA A 134 11.21 4.69 6.05
N ILE A 135 10.21 5.07 5.24
CA ILE A 135 9.72 6.46 5.20
C ILE A 135 9.05 6.83 6.54
N TYR A 136 8.29 5.93 7.15
CA TYR A 136 7.74 6.19 8.49
C TYR A 136 8.83 6.39 9.55
N ASP A 137 9.93 5.64 9.49
CA ASP A 137 11.06 5.82 10.43
C ASP A 137 11.69 7.22 10.29
N GLU A 138 11.82 7.72 9.06
CA GLU A 138 12.30 9.08 8.80
C GLU A 138 11.35 10.14 9.38
N VAL A 139 10.04 9.97 9.17
CA VAL A 139 9.01 10.87 9.71
C VAL A 139 9.00 10.85 11.24
N ILE A 140 9.05 9.67 11.86
CA ILE A 140 9.11 9.52 13.33
C ILE A 140 10.37 10.19 13.87
N CYS A 141 11.53 9.89 13.28
CA CYS A 141 12.82 10.46 13.70
C CYS A 141 12.82 11.99 13.63
N TYR A 142 12.21 12.58 12.61
CA TYR A 142 12.03 14.03 12.50
C TYR A 142 11.12 14.57 13.63
N LEU A 143 9.92 14.01 13.79
CA LEU A 143 8.93 14.52 14.74
C LEU A 143 9.37 14.38 16.20
N GLU A 144 10.07 13.30 16.55
CA GLU A 144 10.63 13.12 17.89
C GLU A 144 11.72 14.14 18.22
N LYS A 145 12.57 14.49 17.23
CA LYS A 145 13.58 15.56 17.40
C LYS A 145 12.92 16.92 17.63
N GLU A 146 11.84 17.19 16.92
CA GLU A 146 11.02 18.40 17.10
C GLU A 146 10.14 18.34 18.36
N LYS A 147 10.15 17.23 19.10
CA LYS A 147 9.33 16.97 20.30
C LYS A 147 7.83 17.14 20.04
N GLN A 148 7.39 16.82 18.82
CA GLN A 148 6.00 16.88 18.42
C GLN A 148 5.32 15.54 18.72
N GLU A 149 4.93 15.36 19.98
CA GLU A 149 4.22 14.16 20.47
C GLU A 149 2.71 14.35 20.42
N ASP A 150 2.16 14.45 19.20
CA ASP A 150 0.74 14.66 18.96
C ASP A 150 0.05 13.43 18.34
N GLU A 151 -1.25 13.57 18.09
CA GLU A 151 -2.07 12.55 17.43
C GLU A 151 -1.50 12.17 16.05
N PHE A 152 -0.90 13.12 15.32
CA PHE A 152 -0.29 12.85 14.02
C PHE A 152 0.86 11.86 14.15
N LEU A 153 1.79 12.07 15.09
CA LEU A 153 2.87 11.11 15.35
C LEU A 153 2.30 9.74 15.78
N GLY A 154 1.24 9.72 16.58
CA GLY A 154 0.53 8.49 16.92
C GLY A 154 0.01 7.73 15.69
N ASN A 155 -0.55 8.44 14.71
CA ASN A 155 -1.02 7.85 13.46
C ASN A 155 0.12 7.34 12.57
N VAL A 156 1.29 7.97 12.60
CA VAL A 156 2.50 7.46 11.92
C VAL A 156 2.96 6.16 12.57
N TYR A 157 3.03 6.13 13.91
CA TYR A 157 3.34 4.92 14.68
C TYR A 157 2.38 3.77 14.36
N HIS A 158 1.08 4.04 14.25
CA HIS A 158 0.08 3.03 13.90
C HIS A 158 0.37 2.43 12.52
N ASN A 159 0.52 3.26 11.50
CA ASN A 159 0.75 2.75 10.14
C ASN A 159 2.10 2.03 10.01
N LYS A 160 3.13 2.45 10.76
CA LYS A 160 4.38 1.71 10.87
C LYS A 160 4.19 0.34 11.52
N ALA A 161 3.36 0.25 12.57
CA ALA A 161 3.01 -1.04 13.19
C ALA A 161 2.28 -1.97 12.22
N VAL A 162 1.35 -1.45 11.40
CA VAL A 162 0.70 -2.20 10.31
C VAL A 162 1.73 -2.70 9.29
N ALA A 163 2.70 -1.85 8.90
CA ALA A 163 3.77 -2.27 8.00
C ALA A 163 4.65 -3.38 8.61
N LEU A 164 5.04 -3.25 9.88
CA LEU A 164 5.79 -4.27 10.62
C LEU A 164 5.01 -5.58 10.72
N ALA A 165 3.71 -5.52 11.05
CA ALA A 165 2.85 -6.69 11.15
C ALA A 165 2.70 -7.41 9.80
N GLY A 166 2.48 -6.65 8.72
CA GLY A 166 2.44 -7.16 7.35
C GLY A 166 3.76 -7.79 6.89
N ASN A 167 4.89 -7.29 7.41
CA ASN A 167 6.22 -7.87 7.21
C ASN A 167 6.59 -8.95 8.25
N LEU A 168 5.63 -9.45 9.03
CA LEU A 168 5.79 -10.49 10.05
C LEU A 168 6.76 -10.14 11.21
N GLN A 169 7.07 -8.86 11.41
CA GLN A 169 7.84 -8.34 12.55
C GLN A 169 6.91 -8.08 13.75
N LEU A 170 6.26 -9.14 14.23
CA LEU A 170 5.10 -9.05 15.14
C LEU A 170 5.45 -8.49 16.53
N ASP A 171 6.65 -8.77 17.05
CA ASP A 171 7.07 -8.26 18.36
C ASP A 171 7.30 -6.74 18.34
N GLU A 172 7.93 -6.23 17.29
CA GLU A 172 8.09 -4.78 17.08
C GLU A 172 6.73 -4.11 16.84
N ALA A 173 5.89 -4.71 15.98
CA ALA A 173 4.55 -4.19 15.67
C ALA A 173 3.72 -3.96 16.94
N LYS A 174 3.70 -4.93 17.87
CA LYS A 174 3.01 -4.78 19.17
C LYS A 174 3.45 -3.53 19.93
N SER A 175 4.76 -3.29 20.00
CA SER A 175 5.29 -2.12 20.71
C SER A 175 4.90 -0.81 20.04
N TYR A 176 4.89 -0.77 18.70
CA TYR A 176 4.50 0.41 17.94
C TYR A 176 2.99 0.68 18.02
N PHE A 177 2.12 -0.33 18.01
CA PHE A 177 0.68 -0.14 18.23
C PHE A 177 0.36 0.44 19.60
N ILE A 178 1.05 -0.02 20.67
CA ILE A 178 0.88 0.56 22.00
C ILE A 178 1.39 2.01 22.06
N LYS A 179 2.53 2.31 21.42
CA LYS A 179 3.04 3.67 21.30
C LYS A 179 2.06 4.56 20.52
N ALA A 180 1.50 4.07 19.42
CA ALA A 180 0.49 4.74 18.63
C ALA A 180 -0.73 5.10 19.49
N TYR A 181 -1.34 4.12 20.16
CA TYR A 181 -2.50 4.33 21.04
C TYR A 181 -2.20 5.33 22.16
N SER A 182 -0.98 5.31 22.71
CA SER A 182 -0.59 6.26 23.75
C SER A 182 -0.64 7.72 23.28
N LEU A 183 -0.41 7.98 21.99
CA LEU A 183 -0.36 9.30 21.38
C LEU A 183 -1.69 9.69 20.72
N ASN A 184 -2.29 8.82 19.91
CA ASN A 184 -3.51 9.14 19.14
C ASN A 184 -4.82 8.82 19.87
N LYS A 185 -4.80 8.00 20.92
CA LYS A 185 -5.99 7.51 21.63
C LYS A 185 -7.03 6.82 20.72
N ASN A 186 -6.61 6.33 19.57
CA ASN A 186 -7.49 5.67 18.61
C ASN A 186 -7.63 4.18 18.97
N GLU A 187 -8.84 3.75 19.33
CA GLU A 187 -9.13 2.37 19.71
C GLU A 187 -8.70 1.35 18.66
N GLU A 188 -8.69 1.70 17.37
CA GLU A 188 -8.17 0.83 16.31
C GLU A 188 -6.71 0.41 16.56
N SER A 189 -5.87 1.31 17.06
CA SER A 189 -4.48 1.00 17.40
C SER A 189 -4.39 -0.02 18.55
N LEU A 190 -5.36 0.00 19.47
CA LEU A 190 -5.41 -0.95 20.57
C LEU A 190 -5.97 -2.30 20.12
N ILE A 191 -7.00 -2.29 19.27
CA ILE A 191 -7.58 -3.51 18.66
C ILE A 191 -6.50 -4.25 17.88
N GLU A 192 -5.76 -3.56 17.00
CA GLU A 192 -4.69 -4.16 16.20
C GLU A 192 -3.54 -4.74 17.04
N TYR A 193 -3.18 -4.07 18.15
CA TYR A 193 -2.27 -4.65 19.14
C TYR A 193 -2.78 -6.01 19.65
N PHE A 194 -4.07 -6.10 19.97
CA PHE A 194 -4.68 -7.33 20.46
C PHE A 194 -4.84 -8.40 19.37
N CYS A 195 -5.08 -8.02 18.11
CA CYS A 195 -5.05 -8.94 16.97
C CYS A 195 -3.68 -9.60 16.83
N VAL A 196 -2.61 -8.81 16.85
CA VAL A 196 -1.23 -9.35 16.81
C VAL A 196 -0.91 -10.18 18.05
N LEU A 197 -1.40 -9.79 19.23
CA LEU A 197 -1.21 -10.56 20.44
C LEU A 197 -1.92 -11.92 20.35
N ALA A 198 -3.17 -11.95 19.89
CA ALA A 198 -3.99 -13.16 19.78
C ALA A 198 -3.39 -14.24 18.86
N VAL A 199 -2.56 -13.85 17.89
CA VAL A 199 -1.87 -14.78 16.99
C VAL A 199 -0.44 -15.12 17.44
N THR A 200 0.12 -14.43 18.46
CA THR A 200 1.50 -14.64 18.92
C THR A 200 1.62 -15.24 20.33
N VAL A 201 0.57 -15.23 21.14
CA VAL A 201 0.59 -15.78 22.51
C VAL A 201 -0.56 -16.75 22.78
N ASP A 202 -0.49 -17.49 23.87
CA ASP A 202 -1.57 -18.35 24.32
C ASP A 202 -2.76 -17.55 24.89
N THR A 203 -3.95 -18.16 24.87
CA THR A 203 -5.20 -17.52 25.32
C THR A 203 -5.16 -17.04 26.76
N ALA A 204 -4.44 -17.72 27.67
CA ALA A 204 -4.36 -17.30 29.07
C ALA A 204 -3.50 -16.03 29.25
N THR A 205 -2.44 -15.88 28.46
CA THR A 205 -1.65 -14.65 28.39
C THR A 205 -2.46 -13.49 27.80
N LEU A 206 -3.21 -13.74 26.72
CA LEU A 206 -4.11 -12.75 26.11
C LEU A 206 -5.17 -12.26 27.10
N GLU A 207 -5.86 -13.17 27.79
CA GLU A 207 -6.85 -12.85 28.82
C GLU A 207 -6.30 -11.96 29.94
N LYS A 208 -5.08 -12.25 30.41
CA LYS A 208 -4.42 -11.44 31.44
C LYS A 208 -4.18 -10.01 30.97
N GLU A 209 -3.74 -9.83 29.72
CA GLU A 209 -3.49 -8.50 29.15
C GLU A 209 -4.80 -7.71 28.95
N ILE A 210 -5.87 -8.36 28.48
CA ILE A 210 -7.22 -7.75 28.37
C ILE A 210 -7.70 -7.29 29.75
N LYS A 211 -7.63 -8.17 30.76
CA LYS A 211 -8.03 -7.84 32.15
C LYS A 211 -7.20 -6.71 32.73
N LYS A 212 -5.88 -6.70 32.50
CA LYS A 212 -4.96 -5.66 32.98
C LYS A 212 -5.30 -4.27 32.42
N ARG A 213 -5.81 -4.21 31.18
CA ARG A 213 -6.20 -2.96 30.52
C ARG A 213 -7.65 -2.55 30.78
N GLY A 214 -8.41 -3.37 31.52
CA GLY A 214 -9.79 -3.05 31.89
C GLY A 214 -10.77 -3.08 30.72
N LEU A 215 -10.49 -3.88 29.68
CA LEU A 215 -11.38 -4.02 28.54
C LEU A 215 -12.65 -4.83 28.88
N PRO A 216 -13.74 -4.64 28.10
CA PRO A 216 -15.00 -5.36 28.31
C PRO A 216 -14.85 -6.89 28.34
N ALA A 217 -15.72 -7.57 29.08
CA ALA A 217 -15.66 -9.02 29.23
C ALA A 217 -15.88 -9.78 27.90
N ASN A 218 -16.68 -9.22 26.99
CA ASN A 218 -16.94 -9.77 25.66
C ASN A 218 -15.80 -9.52 24.65
N PHE A 219 -14.84 -8.65 24.97
CA PHE A 219 -13.78 -8.27 24.03
C PHE A 219 -12.97 -9.46 23.52
N LEU A 220 -12.68 -10.44 24.39
CA LEU A 220 -11.97 -11.65 23.97
C LEU A 220 -12.78 -12.47 22.97
N GLU A 221 -14.09 -12.59 23.17
CA GLU A 221 -14.98 -13.36 22.31
C GLU A 221 -15.07 -12.68 20.93
N ASP A 222 -15.28 -11.37 20.91
CA ASP A 222 -15.35 -10.56 19.69
C ASP A 222 -14.02 -10.66 18.90
N LEU A 223 -12.88 -10.49 19.58
CA LEU A 223 -11.55 -10.61 18.98
C LEU A 223 -11.27 -12.02 18.43
N MET A 224 -11.66 -13.06 19.18
CA MET A 224 -11.45 -14.45 18.74
C MET A 224 -12.35 -14.81 17.56
N SER A 225 -13.55 -14.23 17.47
CA SER A 225 -14.44 -14.36 16.31
C SER A 225 -13.78 -13.77 15.07
N GLU A 226 -13.28 -12.53 15.16
CA GLU A 226 -12.64 -11.84 14.03
C GLU A 226 -11.36 -12.56 13.55
N VAL A 227 -10.53 -13.02 14.50
CA VAL A 227 -9.35 -13.86 14.19
C VAL A 227 -9.78 -15.21 13.60
N GLY A 228 -10.94 -15.72 14.00
CA GLY A 228 -11.56 -16.93 13.45
C GLY A 228 -11.93 -16.75 11.99
N ASP A 229 -12.70 -15.72 11.67
CA ASP A 229 -13.13 -15.37 10.31
C ASP A 229 -11.91 -15.18 9.39
N SER A 230 -10.91 -14.43 9.86
CA SER A 230 -9.65 -14.23 9.13
C SER A 230 -8.90 -15.55 8.85
N LYS A 231 -8.96 -16.52 9.76
CA LYS A 231 -8.36 -17.85 9.55
C LYS A 231 -9.12 -18.66 8.51
N GLU A 232 -10.43 -18.47 8.38
CA GLU A 232 -11.21 -19.11 7.32
C GLU A 232 -10.85 -18.54 5.94
N ASP A 233 -10.75 -17.21 5.83
CA ASP A 233 -10.29 -16.56 4.59
C ASP A 233 -8.90 -17.06 4.17
N VAL A 234 -7.97 -17.24 5.12
CA VAL A 234 -6.64 -17.78 4.84
C VAL A 234 -6.69 -19.19 4.26
N ARG A 235 -7.67 -20.03 4.63
CA ARG A 235 -7.79 -21.39 4.09
C ARG A 235 -8.16 -21.41 2.61
N GLU A 236 -8.85 -20.38 2.15
CA GLU A 236 -9.22 -20.21 0.75
C GLU A 236 -8.05 -19.68 -0.11
N LEU A 237 -6.97 -19.21 0.52
CA LEU A 237 -5.81 -18.70 -0.22
C LEU A 237 -5.08 -19.83 -0.97
N PRO A 238 -4.69 -19.61 -2.25
CA PRO A 238 -3.94 -20.60 -3.03
C PRO A 238 -2.65 -21.06 -2.34
N ILE A 239 -1.94 -20.15 -1.69
CA ILE A 239 -0.69 -20.46 -0.98
C ILE A 239 -0.92 -21.41 0.20
N TYR A 240 -2.01 -21.25 0.94
CA TYR A 240 -2.37 -22.14 2.04
C TYR A 240 -2.55 -23.57 1.53
N ASN A 241 -3.30 -23.73 0.44
CA ASN A 241 -3.50 -25.02 -0.22
C ASN A 241 -2.20 -25.64 -0.75
N LYS A 242 -1.26 -24.84 -1.27
CA LYS A 242 0.08 -25.30 -1.68
C LYS A 242 0.85 -25.84 -0.47
N VAL A 243 0.86 -25.12 0.65
CA VAL A 243 1.53 -25.52 1.90
C VAL A 243 0.90 -26.79 2.48
N GLN A 244 -0.43 -26.91 2.54
CA GLN A 244 -1.12 -28.11 3.04
C GLN A 244 -0.73 -29.36 2.25
N LYS A 245 -0.63 -29.27 0.92
CA LYS A 245 -0.15 -30.38 0.07
C LYS A 245 1.30 -30.75 0.36
N ALA A 246 2.17 -29.76 0.61
CA ALA A 246 3.54 -30.02 1.02
C ALA A 246 3.58 -30.76 2.37
N VAL A 247 2.85 -30.26 3.38
CA VAL A 247 2.75 -30.90 4.71
C VAL A 247 2.23 -32.34 4.60
N TYR A 248 1.20 -32.58 3.78
CA TYR A 248 0.69 -33.93 3.51
C TYR A 248 1.79 -34.88 3.00
N ASN A 249 2.58 -34.43 2.01
CA ASN A 249 3.68 -35.23 1.46
C ASN A 249 4.72 -35.57 2.53
N ARG A 250 5.08 -34.60 3.38
CA ARG A 250 6.01 -34.82 4.50
C ARG A 250 5.47 -35.86 5.50
N LEU A 251 4.19 -35.79 5.85
CA LEU A 251 3.55 -36.72 6.80
C LEU A 251 3.48 -38.16 6.28
N HIS A 252 3.44 -38.35 4.95
CA HIS A 252 3.36 -39.68 4.31
C HIS A 252 4.71 -40.18 3.80
N GLY A 253 5.82 -39.50 4.13
CA GLY A 253 7.18 -39.92 3.76
C GLY A 253 7.57 -39.62 2.31
N HIS A 254 6.77 -38.85 1.56
CA HIS A 254 7.07 -38.39 0.20
C HIS A 254 7.99 -37.15 0.24
N ILE A 255 9.22 -37.32 0.73
CA ILE A 255 10.13 -36.20 1.00
C ILE A 255 10.55 -35.46 -0.28
N GLU A 256 10.84 -36.16 -1.39
CA GLU A 256 11.21 -35.51 -2.66
C GLU A 256 10.10 -34.59 -3.19
N ASP A 257 8.84 -35.01 -3.08
CA ASP A 257 7.71 -34.18 -3.47
C ASP A 257 7.43 -33.04 -2.48
N TYR A 258 7.74 -33.22 -1.18
CA TYR A 258 7.70 -32.14 -0.20
C TYR A 258 8.73 -31.05 -0.55
N ASP A 259 9.98 -31.45 -0.77
CA ASP A 259 11.08 -30.53 -1.07
C ASP A 259 10.79 -29.74 -2.35
N ARG A 260 10.38 -30.40 -3.44
CA ARG A 260 10.01 -29.74 -4.70
C ARG A 260 8.88 -28.71 -4.51
N ARG A 261 7.86 -29.03 -3.72
CA ARG A 261 6.75 -28.11 -3.43
C ARG A 261 7.23 -26.93 -2.60
N MET A 262 8.02 -27.18 -1.57
CA MET A 262 8.57 -26.13 -0.72
C MET A 262 9.49 -25.20 -1.51
N ASP A 263 10.33 -25.72 -2.40
CA ASP A 263 11.19 -24.91 -3.26
C ASP A 263 10.38 -23.95 -4.14
N THR A 264 9.26 -24.44 -4.71
CA THR A 264 8.37 -23.60 -5.51
C THR A 264 7.73 -22.50 -4.66
N ILE A 265 7.16 -22.85 -3.50
CA ILE A 265 6.53 -21.90 -2.58
C ILE A 265 7.55 -20.85 -2.10
N LEU A 266 8.75 -21.30 -1.71
CA LEU A 266 9.80 -20.41 -1.23
C LEU A 266 10.36 -19.52 -2.35
N SER A 267 10.40 -19.99 -3.60
CA SER A 267 10.78 -19.15 -4.74
C SER A 267 9.77 -18.03 -4.94
N GLU A 268 8.46 -18.36 -4.99
CA GLU A 268 7.39 -17.38 -5.13
C GLU A 268 7.43 -16.33 -4.00
N LEU A 269 7.54 -16.77 -2.75
CA LEU A 269 7.63 -15.88 -1.59
C LEU A 269 8.89 -15.00 -1.62
N LYS A 270 10.03 -15.52 -2.11
CA LYS A 270 11.26 -14.72 -2.25
C LYS A 270 11.12 -13.66 -3.33
N ASP A 271 10.43 -13.96 -4.42
CA ASP A 271 10.18 -13.01 -5.49
C ASP A 271 9.22 -11.91 -5.02
N GLU A 272 8.12 -12.28 -4.36
CA GLU A 272 7.21 -11.32 -3.71
C GLU A 272 7.93 -10.42 -2.69
N PHE A 273 8.86 -10.98 -1.91
CA PHE A 273 9.65 -10.22 -0.95
C PHE A 273 10.61 -9.24 -1.65
N ARG A 274 11.28 -9.66 -2.72
CA ARG A 274 12.18 -8.79 -3.51
C ARG A 274 11.42 -7.65 -4.16
N ASP A 275 10.19 -7.88 -4.60
CA ASP A 275 9.34 -6.85 -5.18
C ASP A 275 8.98 -5.74 -4.18
N GLN A 276 9.07 -5.99 -2.87
CA GLN A 276 8.91 -4.94 -1.85
C GLN A 276 10.11 -3.99 -1.73
N LEU A 277 11.29 -4.38 -2.24
CA LEU A 277 12.55 -3.64 -2.07
C LEU A 277 12.81 -2.59 -3.18
N VAL A 278 12.01 -2.58 -4.25
CA VAL A 278 12.25 -1.76 -5.45
C VAL A 278 11.12 -0.75 -5.63
#